data_AF-F0Q4X5-F1
#
_entry.id   AF-F0Q4X5-F1
#
_cell.length_a   1.000
_cell.length_b   1.000
_cell.length_c   1.000
_cell.angle_alpha   90.00
_cell.angle_beta   90.00
_cell.angle_gamma   90.00
#
_symmetry.space_group_name_H-M   'P 1'
#
loop_
_entity.id
_entity.type
_entity.pdbx_description
1 polymer ?
#
loop_
_entity_poly.entity_id
_entity_poly.type
_entity_poly.pdbx_seq_one_letter_code
_entity_poly.pdbx_strand_id
1 'polypeptide(L)'
;MNDTTEAARRQGARGAGAPTRADILRECAEADARWAAAPGRNLVLLFDGTGNILGNEQDTNVVKLLRMLDKGPAAPGGVPEQLVYYDPGVGTANLFPPANVAARLRQAGNRLSGLALGSGVFHNIAGAYEFLARTYRPGDRIYLLGFSRGAFTARAVAGMVNMYGLVHPEGLPLLESLVRTYFAPPQRRNPSGSREREDFARDVVENFSLGRLPLVHFVGVWDTVESIGIGLLGGLKITNSAGFACKRFAHVRHAMSLHESRIPYTPRRYDDPYFSDRERVHRSFAQRWFRGVHSDVGGSYARDGLSRTTLRWMADEAFAQGLRLDRSQLQPGDPHTPMHDQAYDCPYWAWAGLDAREREPDDTIDASALPVAAAVPAEHVPRTQPWRTLGWMLPWVVALLLAATTLAGRGACVLDGAPGWMRAMPSLTQLAAAWQAAAGAPCSPAALHVTLAWDCAFVLAYTLWLPYPLAWALRRLVARAVPRGHRLAWLPRHAHWFMGLLAATDLAENFALLHAAAAPWGMAAAVFCAAKLACLALLAAVLGQGALAGPERARQDSAAGAGRLH
;
A
#
# COMPACT_ATOMS: atom_id res chain seq x y z
N MET A 1 59.64 -6.26 -12.30
CA MET A 1 58.85 -7.41 -12.78
C MET A 1 57.68 -7.76 -11.83
N ASN A 2 57.10 -6.78 -11.12
CA ASN A 2 56.01 -7.01 -10.14
C ASN A 2 54.77 -6.10 -10.33
N ASP A 3 54.79 -5.07 -11.17
CA ASP A 3 53.64 -4.15 -11.33
C ASP A 3 52.53 -4.68 -12.25
N THR A 4 52.87 -5.50 -13.24
CA THR A 4 51.90 -6.03 -14.21
C THR A 4 50.99 -7.10 -13.61
N THR A 5 51.48 -7.88 -12.64
CA THR A 5 50.71 -8.93 -11.96
C THR A 5 49.73 -8.35 -10.94
N GLU A 6 50.07 -7.23 -10.29
CA GLU A 6 49.18 -6.54 -9.36
C GLU A 6 48.14 -5.69 -10.11
N ALA A 7 48.50 -5.09 -11.24
CA ALA A 7 47.54 -4.45 -12.15
C ALA A 7 46.56 -5.45 -12.78
N ALA A 8 46.99 -6.67 -13.10
CA ALA A 8 46.11 -7.75 -13.58
C ALA A 8 45.18 -8.28 -12.48
N ARG A 9 45.65 -8.37 -11.21
CA ARG A 9 44.76 -8.65 -10.06
C ARG A 9 43.77 -7.52 -9.79
N ARG A 10 44.18 -6.26 -9.93
CA ARG A 10 43.28 -5.09 -9.80
C ARG A 10 42.32 -4.95 -10.98
N GLN A 11 42.67 -5.41 -12.18
CA GLN A 11 41.75 -5.47 -13.33
C GLN A 11 40.79 -6.68 -13.25
N GLY A 12 41.22 -7.81 -12.68
CA GLY A 12 40.33 -8.91 -12.30
C GLY A 12 39.33 -8.51 -11.19
N ALA A 13 39.73 -7.62 -10.28
CA ALA A 13 38.88 -7.09 -9.21
C ALA A 13 37.93 -5.95 -9.67
N ARG A 14 38.17 -5.31 -10.82
CA ARG A 14 37.22 -4.37 -11.45
C ARG A 14 35.99 -5.07 -12.06
N GLY A 15 35.95 -6.41 -12.02
CA GLY A 15 34.96 -7.25 -12.70
C GLY A 15 33.86 -7.87 -11.84
N ALA A 16 33.80 -7.64 -10.53
CA ALA A 16 32.68 -8.14 -9.72
C ALA A 16 31.44 -7.26 -9.90
N GLY A 17 30.85 -7.30 -11.10
CA GLY A 17 29.50 -6.79 -11.34
C GLY A 17 28.45 -7.58 -10.58
N ALA A 18 27.18 -7.17 -10.66
CA ALA A 18 26.07 -7.97 -10.17
C ALA A 18 26.18 -9.41 -10.74
N PRO A 19 25.88 -10.46 -9.94
CA PRO A 19 26.06 -11.84 -10.36
C PRO A 19 25.26 -12.12 -11.64
N THR A 20 25.85 -12.86 -12.57
CA THR A 20 25.13 -13.24 -13.79
C THR A 20 24.08 -14.30 -13.45
N ARG A 21 23.09 -14.45 -14.34
CA ARG A 21 22.07 -15.49 -14.22
C ARG A 21 22.68 -16.91 -14.15
N ALA A 22 23.78 -17.13 -14.87
CA ALA A 22 24.52 -18.39 -14.84
C ALA A 22 25.25 -18.61 -13.50
N ASP A 23 25.81 -17.57 -12.90
CA ASP A 23 26.44 -17.65 -11.58
C ASP A 23 25.42 -18.01 -10.50
N ILE A 24 24.25 -17.37 -10.54
CA ILE A 24 23.16 -17.64 -9.59
C ILE A 24 22.66 -19.08 -9.74
N LEU A 25 22.48 -19.56 -10.98
CA LEU A 25 22.07 -20.94 -11.22
C LEU A 25 23.07 -21.95 -10.63
N ARG A 26 24.37 -21.71 -10.82
CA ARG A 26 25.44 -22.54 -10.23
C ARG A 26 25.37 -22.53 -8.71
N GLU A 27 25.23 -21.34 -8.10
CA GLU A 27 25.08 -21.20 -6.64
C GLU A 27 23.86 -21.96 -6.11
N CYS A 28 22.70 -21.89 -6.81
CA CYS A 28 21.50 -22.63 -6.43
C CYS A 28 21.70 -24.15 -6.51
N ALA A 29 22.28 -24.65 -7.60
CA ALA A 29 22.55 -26.08 -7.76
C ALA A 29 23.51 -26.61 -6.68
N GLU A 30 24.57 -25.87 -6.36
CA GLU A 30 25.50 -26.20 -5.27
C GLU A 30 24.84 -26.15 -3.90
N ALA A 31 23.91 -25.20 -3.68
CA ALA A 31 23.16 -25.13 -2.43
C ALA A 31 22.20 -26.32 -2.26
N ASP A 32 21.50 -26.71 -3.32
CA ASP A 32 20.60 -27.88 -3.29
C ASP A 32 21.38 -29.18 -3.07
N ALA A 33 22.50 -29.37 -3.76
CA ALA A 33 23.36 -30.55 -3.58
C ALA A 33 23.90 -30.63 -2.14
N ARG A 34 24.38 -29.51 -1.59
CA ARG A 34 24.84 -29.46 -0.19
C ARG A 34 23.72 -29.78 0.79
N TRP A 35 22.55 -29.19 0.60
CA TRP A 35 21.41 -29.42 1.49
C TRP A 35 20.89 -30.86 1.42
N ALA A 36 20.90 -31.47 0.23
CA ALA A 36 20.54 -32.88 0.08
C ALA A 36 21.53 -33.83 0.78
N ALA A 37 22.82 -33.50 0.79
CA ALA A 37 23.84 -34.28 1.47
C ALA A 37 23.81 -34.09 3.00
N ALA A 38 23.65 -32.86 3.47
CA ALA A 38 23.60 -32.51 4.88
C ALA A 38 22.71 -31.27 5.10
N PRO A 39 21.44 -31.44 5.49
CA PRO A 39 20.54 -30.32 5.76
C PRO A 39 21.07 -29.43 6.89
N GLY A 40 21.13 -28.13 6.64
CA GLY A 40 21.41 -27.10 7.65
C GLY A 40 20.14 -26.70 8.40
N ARG A 41 20.11 -25.46 8.94
CA ARG A 41 18.92 -24.94 9.64
C ARG A 41 18.07 -24.08 8.72
N ASN A 42 16.78 -24.00 9.01
CA ASN A 42 15.89 -23.01 8.42
C ASN A 42 15.88 -21.74 9.30
N LEU A 43 16.21 -20.58 8.74
CA LEU A 43 16.01 -19.28 9.38
C LEU A 43 14.75 -18.64 8.80
N VAL A 44 13.67 -18.62 9.58
CA VAL A 44 12.35 -18.16 9.15
C VAL A 44 12.07 -16.79 9.76
N LEU A 45 12.07 -15.76 8.94
CA LEU A 45 11.74 -14.40 9.34
C LEU A 45 10.33 -14.06 8.86
N LEU A 46 9.48 -13.71 9.81
CA LEU A 46 8.07 -13.41 9.61
C LEU A 46 7.81 -11.94 9.90
N PHE A 47 7.27 -11.22 8.91
CA PHE A 47 7.06 -9.78 8.98
C PHE A 47 5.58 -9.44 8.86
N ASP A 48 4.97 -8.99 9.95
CA ASP A 48 3.56 -8.69 9.99
C ASP A 48 3.20 -7.31 9.42
N GLY A 49 1.92 -7.12 9.10
CA GLY A 49 1.35 -5.82 8.75
C GLY A 49 1.29 -4.89 9.98
N THR A 50 1.20 -3.59 9.73
CA THR A 50 1.07 -2.58 10.80
C THR A 50 -0.25 -2.66 11.54
N GLY A 51 -0.18 -2.52 12.87
CA GLY A 51 -1.33 -2.26 13.73
C GLY A 51 -2.09 -3.52 14.15
N ASN A 52 -1.54 -4.70 13.89
CA ASN A 52 -2.12 -5.98 14.29
C ASN A 52 -1.77 -6.29 15.75
N ILE A 53 -2.76 -6.61 16.57
CA ILE A 53 -2.54 -7.06 17.95
C ILE A 53 -2.59 -8.59 17.94
N LEU A 54 -1.54 -9.24 18.44
CA LEU A 54 -1.47 -10.70 18.53
C LEU A 54 -2.60 -11.27 19.39
N GLY A 55 -3.20 -12.39 18.96
CA GLY A 55 -4.00 -13.26 19.82
C GLY A 55 -5.50 -12.97 19.82
N ASN A 56 -6.05 -12.48 18.71
CA ASN A 56 -7.49 -12.31 18.53
C ASN A 56 -7.99 -13.07 17.29
N GLU A 57 -9.31 -13.13 17.08
CA GLU A 57 -9.90 -13.76 15.88
C GLU A 57 -9.50 -13.05 14.55
N GLN A 58 -8.77 -11.94 14.63
CA GLN A 58 -8.35 -11.08 13.52
C GLN A 58 -6.84 -11.18 13.29
N ASP A 59 -6.23 -12.34 13.54
CA ASP A 59 -4.81 -12.54 13.23
C ASP A 59 -4.54 -12.50 11.72
N THR A 60 -3.33 -12.10 11.36
CA THR A 60 -2.86 -12.15 9.96
C THR A 60 -2.42 -13.56 9.58
N ASN A 61 -2.29 -13.79 8.27
CA ASN A 61 -1.71 -15.01 7.75
C ASN A 61 -0.26 -15.22 8.22
N VAL A 62 0.48 -14.15 8.54
CA VAL A 62 1.82 -14.23 9.11
C VAL A 62 1.78 -14.85 10.51
N VAL A 63 0.87 -14.39 11.37
CA VAL A 63 0.69 -14.92 12.73
C VAL A 63 0.11 -16.34 12.71
N LYS A 64 -0.85 -16.60 11.82
CA LYS A 64 -1.38 -17.95 11.62
C LYS A 64 -0.25 -18.89 11.19
N LEU A 65 0.60 -18.48 10.23
CA LEU A 65 1.76 -19.28 9.82
C LEU A 65 2.75 -19.49 10.96
N LEU A 66 3.06 -18.46 11.76
CA LEU A 66 3.94 -18.56 12.93
C LEU A 66 3.50 -19.68 13.88
N ARG A 67 2.19 -19.80 14.15
CA ARG A 67 1.63 -20.83 15.04
C ARG A 67 1.77 -22.24 14.48
N MET A 68 1.82 -22.37 13.15
CA MET A 68 1.96 -23.65 12.47
C MET A 68 3.42 -24.09 12.32
N LEU A 69 4.42 -23.24 12.57
CA LEU A 69 5.82 -23.61 12.37
C LEU A 69 6.27 -24.68 13.37
N ASP A 70 6.78 -25.79 12.83
CA ASP A 70 7.50 -26.80 13.62
C ASP A 70 8.96 -26.36 13.78
N LYS A 71 9.39 -26.11 15.02
CA LYS A 71 10.76 -25.69 15.33
C LYS A 71 11.75 -26.88 15.34
N GLY A 72 11.24 -28.11 15.26
CA GLY A 72 12.01 -29.34 15.38
C GLY A 72 12.38 -29.65 16.84
N PRO A 73 12.94 -30.85 17.10
CA PRO A 73 13.39 -31.21 18.42
C PRO A 73 14.56 -30.30 18.83
N ALA A 74 14.35 -29.48 19.85
CA ALA A 74 15.47 -29.02 20.65
C ALA A 74 15.92 -30.23 21.48
N ALA A 75 16.90 -31.01 21.01
CA ALA A 75 17.56 -31.95 21.90
C ALA A 75 17.97 -31.20 23.20
N PRO A 76 18.04 -31.85 24.38
CA PRO A 76 18.58 -31.18 25.56
C PRO A 76 19.98 -30.64 25.26
N GLY A 77 20.12 -29.32 25.11
CA GLY A 77 21.37 -28.65 24.69
C GLY A 77 21.61 -28.52 23.17
N GLY A 78 20.67 -28.95 22.31
CA GLY A 78 20.74 -28.84 20.86
C GLY A 78 20.17 -27.53 20.30
N VAL A 79 20.61 -27.13 19.11
CA VAL A 79 20.06 -25.98 18.37
C VAL A 79 18.84 -26.43 17.56
N PRO A 80 17.71 -25.69 17.58
CA PRO A 80 16.55 -26.02 16.75
C PRO A 80 16.92 -26.07 15.27
N GLU A 81 16.33 -27.04 14.56
CA GLU A 81 16.48 -27.18 13.10
C GLU A 81 15.81 -26.01 12.36
N GLN A 82 14.87 -25.32 13.01
CA GLN A 82 14.22 -24.13 12.48
C GLN A 82 14.17 -23.00 13.51
N LEU A 83 14.87 -21.90 13.23
CA LEU A 83 14.86 -20.68 14.04
C LEU A 83 13.86 -19.68 13.46
N VAL A 84 13.10 -19.04 14.34
CA VAL A 84 12.02 -18.14 13.95
C VAL A 84 12.27 -16.74 14.52
N TYR A 85 12.22 -15.74 13.65
CA TYR A 85 12.19 -14.32 13.99
C TYR A 85 10.82 -13.76 13.59
N TYR A 86 10.14 -13.07 14.49
CA TYR A 86 8.85 -12.44 14.22
C TYR A 86 8.94 -10.94 14.47
N ASP A 87 8.52 -10.18 13.47
CA ASP A 87 8.36 -8.73 13.51
C ASP A 87 6.87 -8.39 13.53
N PRO A 88 6.37 -7.69 14.58
CA PRO A 88 4.95 -7.38 14.74
C PRO A 88 4.44 -6.26 13.80
N GLY A 89 5.29 -5.72 12.93
CA GLY A 89 4.96 -4.62 12.03
C GLY A 89 5.15 -3.24 12.67
N VAL A 90 5.21 -2.22 11.82
CA VAL A 90 5.44 -0.82 12.25
C VAL A 90 4.24 -0.30 13.04
N GLY A 91 4.48 0.38 14.16
CA GLY A 91 3.43 0.99 14.99
C GLY A 91 2.69 0.01 15.91
N THR A 92 3.06 -1.27 15.87
CA THR A 92 2.59 -2.32 16.77
C THR A 92 3.44 -2.31 18.04
N ALA A 93 3.37 -1.22 18.80
CA ALA A 93 3.79 -1.32 20.19
C ALA A 93 2.69 -2.12 20.90
N ASN A 94 3.02 -3.33 21.39
CA ASN A 94 2.20 -4.13 22.31
C ASN A 94 2.01 -3.36 23.63
N LEU A 95 1.35 -2.21 23.54
CA LEU A 95 1.03 -1.32 24.63
C LEU A 95 -0.25 -1.87 25.26
N PHE A 96 -0.18 -2.16 26.55
CA PHE A 96 -1.36 -2.40 27.39
C PHE A 96 -2.42 -1.32 27.16
N PRO A 97 -3.71 -1.63 27.41
CA PRO A 97 -4.80 -0.69 27.20
C PRO A 97 -4.47 0.69 27.79
N PRO A 98 -4.62 1.78 27.02
CA PRO A 98 -4.28 3.11 27.50
C PRO A 98 -5.09 3.44 28.76
N ALA A 99 -4.39 3.82 29.83
CA ALA A 99 -4.98 4.02 31.16
C ALA A 99 -6.04 5.14 31.20
N ASN A 100 -6.03 6.07 30.23
CA ASN A 100 -6.99 7.17 30.14
C ASN A 100 -7.13 7.72 28.71
N VAL A 101 -8.11 8.62 28.52
CA VAL A 101 -8.43 9.25 27.23
C VAL A 101 -7.26 10.07 26.67
N ALA A 102 -6.48 10.73 27.52
CA ALA A 102 -5.28 11.45 27.11
C ALA A 102 -4.18 10.52 26.57
N ALA A 103 -4.03 9.32 27.14
CA ALA A 103 -3.13 8.28 26.62
C ALA A 103 -3.64 7.71 25.29
N ARG A 104 -4.97 7.57 25.10
CA ARG A 104 -5.56 7.20 23.79
C ARG A 104 -5.23 8.23 22.71
N LEU A 105 -5.39 9.52 23.00
CA LEU A 105 -5.09 10.59 22.04
C LEU A 105 -3.59 10.66 21.71
N ARG A 106 -2.72 10.54 22.72
CA ARG A 106 -1.26 10.46 22.50
C ARG A 106 -0.85 9.22 21.71
N GLN A 107 -1.45 8.06 21.99
CA GLN A 107 -1.17 6.82 21.25
C GLN A 107 -1.70 6.89 19.82
N ALA A 108 -2.86 7.52 19.58
CA ALA A 108 -3.36 7.81 18.24
C ALA A 108 -2.41 8.76 17.49
N GLY A 109 -1.93 9.82 18.15
CA GLY A 109 -0.93 10.76 17.62
C GLY A 109 0.40 10.07 17.27
N ASN A 110 0.91 9.19 18.14
CA ASN A 110 2.13 8.43 17.90
C ASN A 110 1.98 7.37 16.80
N ARG A 111 0.79 6.77 16.67
CA ARG A 111 0.46 5.90 15.53
C ARG A 111 0.43 6.71 14.24
N LEU A 112 -0.25 7.85 14.22
CA LEU A 112 -0.27 8.76 13.07
C LEU A 112 1.13 9.26 12.68
N SER A 113 1.98 9.61 13.64
CA SER A 113 3.36 10.04 13.37
C SER A 113 4.24 8.89 12.85
N GLY A 114 4.10 7.68 13.40
CA GLY A 114 4.78 6.48 12.89
C GLY A 114 4.26 5.98 11.54
N LEU A 115 3.01 6.32 11.18
CA LEU A 115 2.45 6.12 9.84
C LEU A 115 2.96 7.17 8.83
N ALA A 116 3.31 8.37 9.30
CA ALA A 116 3.75 9.50 8.47
C ALA A 116 5.27 9.56 8.24
N LEU A 117 6.07 9.08 9.20
CA LEU A 117 7.53 9.07 9.16
C LEU A 117 8.02 7.61 9.07
N GLY A 118 8.59 7.22 7.93
CA GLY A 118 9.08 5.85 7.67
C GLY A 118 10.20 5.33 8.59
N SER A 119 10.48 5.99 9.72
CA SER A 119 11.51 5.62 10.70
C SER A 119 11.29 4.24 11.31
N GLY A 120 10.04 3.84 11.54
CA GLY A 120 9.72 2.50 12.07
C GLY A 120 10.06 1.36 11.12
N VAL A 121 9.89 1.55 9.81
CA VAL A 121 10.22 0.51 8.80
C VAL A 121 11.73 0.25 8.77
N PHE A 122 12.54 1.31 8.85
CA PHE A 122 14.00 1.17 8.84
C PHE A 122 14.52 0.38 10.04
N HIS A 123 13.94 0.59 11.22
CA HIS A 123 14.30 -0.17 12.40
C HIS A 123 13.96 -1.66 12.23
N ASN A 124 12.78 -1.99 11.72
CA ASN A 124 12.36 -3.37 11.47
C ASN A 124 13.26 -4.07 10.43
N ILE A 125 13.62 -3.39 9.34
CA ILE A 125 14.57 -3.90 8.34
C ILE A 125 15.96 -4.12 8.97
N ALA A 126 16.44 -3.15 9.75
CA ALA A 126 17.73 -3.24 10.43
C ALA A 126 17.75 -4.45 11.40
N GLY A 127 16.76 -4.58 12.29
CA GLY A 127 16.70 -5.67 13.26
C GLY A 127 16.68 -7.05 12.61
N ALA A 128 15.94 -7.22 11.52
CA ALA A 128 15.92 -8.46 10.78
C ALA A 128 17.24 -8.78 10.05
N TYR A 129 17.87 -7.77 9.44
CA TYR A 129 19.18 -7.94 8.81
C TYR A 129 20.26 -8.24 9.85
N GLU A 130 20.22 -7.59 11.02
CA GLU A 130 21.09 -7.88 12.16
C GLU A 130 20.91 -9.32 12.66
N PHE A 131 19.66 -9.79 12.80
CA PHE A 131 19.36 -11.16 13.16
C PHE A 131 20.02 -12.15 12.19
N LEU A 132 19.91 -11.92 10.88
CA LEU A 132 20.59 -12.75 9.87
C LEU A 132 22.10 -12.68 9.99
N ALA A 133 22.68 -11.47 10.08
CA ALA A 133 24.13 -11.27 10.19
C ALA A 133 24.75 -12.00 11.38
N ARG A 134 24.04 -12.03 12.53
CA ARG A 134 24.49 -12.71 13.75
C ARG A 134 24.23 -14.22 13.75
N THR A 135 23.13 -14.66 13.11
CA THR A 135 22.62 -16.03 13.29
C THR A 135 23.02 -16.96 12.15
N TYR A 136 23.15 -16.44 10.93
CA TYR A 136 23.39 -17.23 9.73
C TYR A 136 24.72 -17.97 9.78
N ARG A 137 24.64 -19.28 9.54
CA ARG A 137 25.77 -20.19 9.32
C ARG A 137 25.74 -20.68 7.87
N PRO A 138 26.92 -20.96 7.27
CA PRO A 138 26.98 -21.57 5.95
C PRO A 138 26.12 -22.84 5.89
N GLY A 139 25.26 -22.91 4.88
CA GLY A 139 24.33 -24.03 4.70
C GLY A 139 22.93 -23.76 5.23
N ASP A 140 22.70 -22.73 6.04
CA ASP A 140 21.32 -22.37 6.45
C ASP A 140 20.47 -21.90 5.25
N ARG A 141 19.16 -22.19 5.29
CA ARG A 141 18.18 -21.67 4.33
C ARG A 141 17.43 -20.48 4.92
N ILE A 142 17.38 -19.37 4.19
CA ILE A 142 16.69 -18.14 4.63
C ILE A 142 15.28 -18.08 4.02
N TYR A 143 14.27 -18.03 4.87
CA TYR A 143 12.87 -17.82 4.51
C TYR A 143 12.43 -16.44 4.98
N LEU A 144 11.95 -15.61 4.07
CA LEU A 144 11.42 -14.28 4.36
C LEU A 144 9.95 -14.25 3.97
N LEU A 145 9.05 -14.20 4.95
CA LEU A 145 7.62 -14.11 4.69
C LEU A 145 7.01 -12.87 5.29
N GLY A 146 6.11 -12.20 4.58
CA GLY A 146 5.48 -11.02 5.13
C GLY A 146 4.20 -10.59 4.43
N PHE A 147 3.41 -9.76 5.13
CA PHE A 147 2.16 -9.21 4.62
C PHE A 147 2.23 -7.68 4.55
N SER A 148 1.73 -7.07 3.48
CA SER A 148 1.57 -5.60 3.37
C SER A 148 2.90 -4.85 3.50
N ARG A 149 3.05 -4.05 4.56
CA ARG A 149 4.32 -3.41 4.94
C ARG A 149 5.36 -4.39 5.44
N GLY A 150 4.95 -5.48 6.08
CA GLY A 150 5.83 -6.60 6.39
C GLY A 150 6.36 -7.28 5.13
N ALA A 151 5.54 -7.38 4.07
CA ALA A 151 6.01 -7.86 2.76
C ALA A 151 7.06 -6.92 2.15
N PHE A 152 6.86 -5.60 2.28
CA PHE A 152 7.88 -4.61 1.91
C PHE A 152 9.19 -4.83 2.69
N THR A 153 9.11 -5.01 4.01
CA THR A 153 10.27 -5.31 4.87
C THR A 153 10.97 -6.60 4.44
N ALA A 154 10.23 -7.70 4.22
CA ALA A 154 10.76 -8.96 3.75
C ALA A 154 11.56 -8.80 2.45
N ARG A 155 10.99 -8.07 1.48
CA ARG A 155 11.64 -7.79 0.19
C ARG A 155 12.84 -6.86 0.32
N ALA A 156 12.79 -5.88 1.22
CA ALA A 156 13.90 -4.98 1.49
C ALA A 156 15.07 -5.73 2.12
N VAL A 157 14.81 -6.58 3.12
CA VAL A 157 15.82 -7.46 3.74
C VAL A 157 16.42 -8.39 2.70
N ALA A 158 15.60 -9.04 1.86
CA ALA A 158 16.08 -9.86 0.75
C ALA A 158 16.99 -9.05 -0.20
N GLY A 159 16.57 -7.83 -0.53
CA GLY A 159 17.31 -6.92 -1.38
C GLY A 159 18.65 -6.47 -0.77
N MET A 160 18.69 -6.24 0.54
CA MET A 160 19.92 -5.92 1.27
C MET A 160 20.87 -7.12 1.31
N VAL A 161 20.37 -8.33 1.55
CA VAL A 161 21.18 -9.56 1.47
C VAL A 161 21.75 -9.73 0.06
N ASN A 162 20.95 -9.46 -0.99
CA ASN A 162 21.42 -9.51 -2.36
C ASN A 162 22.46 -8.43 -2.69
N MET A 163 22.31 -7.22 -2.15
CA MET A 163 23.16 -6.07 -2.46
C MET A 163 24.47 -6.08 -1.67
N TYR A 164 24.40 -6.43 -0.38
CA TYR A 164 25.52 -6.34 0.55
C TYR A 164 26.05 -7.70 0.99
N GLY A 165 25.33 -8.80 0.79
CA GLY A 165 25.59 -10.03 1.52
C GLY A 165 25.13 -9.92 2.98
N LEU A 166 25.75 -10.70 3.86
CA LEU A 166 25.63 -10.55 5.31
C LEU A 166 26.96 -10.06 5.88
N VAL A 167 26.95 -8.84 6.41
CA VAL A 167 28.12 -8.31 7.13
C VAL A 167 28.45 -9.18 8.33
N HIS A 168 29.73 -9.26 8.67
CA HIS A 168 30.16 -9.85 9.93
C HIS A 168 29.67 -8.98 11.11
N PRO A 169 29.41 -9.57 12.30
CA PRO A 169 29.02 -8.83 13.49
C PRO A 169 29.75 -7.51 13.80
N GLU A 170 31.05 -7.35 13.53
CA GLU A 170 31.75 -6.06 13.78
C GLU A 170 31.41 -4.98 12.74
N GLY A 171 30.81 -5.36 11.61
CA GLY A 171 30.26 -4.43 10.61
C GLY A 171 28.86 -3.91 10.96
N LEU A 172 28.20 -4.44 11.99
CA LEU A 172 26.86 -4.01 12.40
C LEU A 172 26.73 -2.53 12.81
N PRO A 173 27.76 -1.82 13.32
CA PRO A 173 27.70 -0.37 13.48
C PRO A 173 27.39 0.39 12.18
N LEU A 174 27.63 -0.21 11.00
CA LEU A 174 27.30 0.38 9.71
C LEU A 174 25.83 0.20 9.30
N LEU A 175 25.04 -0.56 10.05
CA LEU A 175 23.71 -1.02 9.64
C LEU A 175 22.76 0.12 9.27
N GLU A 176 22.77 1.22 10.03
CA GLU A 176 21.96 2.39 9.69
C GLU A 176 22.35 2.96 8.30
N SER A 177 23.65 3.05 8.02
CA SER A 177 24.18 3.47 6.73
C SER A 177 23.82 2.50 5.61
N LEU A 178 23.84 1.17 5.87
CA LEU A 178 23.42 0.16 4.89
C LEU A 178 21.94 0.35 4.52
N VAL A 179 21.05 0.48 5.51
CA VAL A 179 19.61 0.67 5.27
C VAL A 179 19.35 1.96 4.50
N ARG A 180 19.95 3.09 4.94
CA ARG A 180 19.78 4.39 4.26
C ARG A 180 20.31 4.37 2.83
N THR A 181 21.43 3.70 2.60
CA THR A 181 22.06 3.60 1.27
C THR A 181 21.27 2.66 0.36
N TYR A 182 20.70 1.57 0.90
CA TYR A 182 19.79 0.71 0.15
C TYR A 182 18.62 1.52 -0.42
N PHE A 183 17.98 2.37 0.39
CA PHE A 183 16.88 3.24 -0.04
C PHE A 183 17.32 4.54 -0.76
N ALA A 184 18.61 4.70 -1.05
CA ALA A 184 19.05 5.79 -1.90
C ALA A 184 18.74 5.50 -3.38
N PRO A 185 18.43 6.55 -4.18
CA PRO A 185 18.43 6.43 -5.63
C PRO A 185 19.75 5.84 -6.15
N PRO A 186 19.75 5.04 -7.23
CA PRO A 186 20.96 4.43 -7.77
C PRO A 186 22.08 5.45 -8.05
N GLN A 187 21.72 6.59 -8.65
CA GLN A 187 22.66 7.65 -9.01
C GLN A 187 23.04 8.56 -7.83
N ARG A 188 22.61 8.24 -6.60
CA ARG A 188 22.95 9.07 -5.44
C ARG A 188 24.42 8.88 -5.11
N ARG A 189 25.12 10.02 -5.00
CA ARG A 189 26.51 10.06 -4.55
C ARG A 189 26.60 10.30 -3.06
N ASN A 190 27.70 9.84 -2.46
CA ASN A 190 28.08 10.20 -1.10
C ASN A 190 28.31 11.73 -0.95
N PRO A 191 28.38 12.28 0.28
CA PRO A 191 28.56 13.72 0.48
C PRO A 191 29.79 14.33 -0.20
N SER A 192 30.85 13.55 -0.40
CA SER A 192 32.06 13.98 -1.12
C SER A 192 31.94 13.88 -2.64
N GLY A 193 30.83 13.38 -3.19
CA GLY A 193 30.60 13.23 -4.63
C GLY A 193 31.47 12.18 -5.33
N SER A 194 32.24 11.41 -4.57
CA SER A 194 33.32 10.55 -5.06
C SER A 194 32.91 9.09 -5.29
N ARG A 195 31.82 8.65 -4.69
CA ARG A 195 31.33 7.26 -4.78
C ARG A 195 29.83 7.22 -4.97
N GLU A 196 29.39 6.30 -5.83
CA GLU A 196 27.97 6.00 -6.04
C GLU A 196 27.49 4.90 -5.10
N ARG A 197 26.19 4.67 -5.05
CA ARG A 197 25.54 3.68 -4.18
C ARG A 197 26.12 2.28 -4.40
N GLU A 198 26.33 1.92 -5.66
CA GLU A 198 26.87 0.62 -6.08
C GLU A 198 28.33 0.43 -5.67
N ASP A 199 29.13 1.50 -5.65
CA ASP A 199 30.51 1.44 -5.16
C ASP A 199 30.55 1.18 -3.66
N PHE A 200 29.70 1.86 -2.89
CA PHE A 200 29.57 1.59 -1.47
C PHE A 200 29.10 0.15 -1.21
N ALA A 201 28.14 -0.37 -1.99
CA ALA A 201 27.71 -1.75 -1.85
C ALA A 201 28.85 -2.75 -2.11
N ARG A 202 29.68 -2.50 -3.12
CA ARG A 202 30.87 -3.28 -3.42
C ARG A 202 31.88 -3.25 -2.27
N ASP A 203 32.17 -2.06 -1.74
CA ASP A 203 33.05 -1.89 -0.58
C ASP A 203 32.56 -2.67 0.63
N VAL A 204 31.23 -2.69 0.86
CA VAL A 204 30.61 -3.47 1.94
C VAL A 204 30.80 -4.97 1.75
N VAL A 205 30.61 -5.46 0.53
CA VAL A 205 30.82 -6.88 0.21
C VAL A 205 32.29 -7.28 0.41
N GLU A 206 33.22 -6.49 -0.13
CA GLU A 206 34.66 -6.78 -0.12
C GLU A 206 35.26 -6.71 1.29
N ASN A 207 34.85 -5.73 2.10
CA ASN A 207 35.52 -5.45 3.39
C ASN A 207 34.77 -5.99 4.61
N PHE A 208 33.43 -6.06 4.56
CA PHE A 208 32.62 -6.34 5.75
C PHE A 208 31.85 -7.66 5.67
N SER A 209 31.59 -8.17 4.47
CA SER A 209 30.85 -9.43 4.29
C SER A 209 31.74 -10.65 4.21
N LEU A 210 33.03 -10.48 3.87
CA LEU A 210 34.04 -11.54 3.87
C LEU A 210 33.57 -12.82 3.12
N GLY A 211 32.89 -12.63 1.99
CA GLY A 211 32.35 -13.73 1.18
C GLY A 211 31.02 -14.34 1.67
N ARG A 212 30.40 -13.83 2.74
CA ARG A 212 29.06 -14.25 3.19
C ARG A 212 27.96 -13.69 2.28
N LEU A 213 27.80 -14.31 1.11
CA LEU A 213 26.78 -13.96 0.10
C LEU A 213 25.72 -15.06 0.01
N PRO A 214 24.85 -15.25 1.04
CA PRO A 214 23.91 -16.34 1.03
C PRO A 214 22.80 -16.16 -0.02
N LEU A 215 22.26 -17.29 -0.48
CA LEU A 215 21.01 -17.31 -1.22
C LEU A 215 19.84 -17.07 -0.26
N VAL A 216 18.91 -16.21 -0.67
CA VAL A 216 17.59 -16.17 -0.04
C VAL A 216 16.77 -17.33 -0.61
N HIS A 217 16.56 -18.35 0.21
CA HIS A 217 15.92 -19.58 -0.23
C HIS A 217 14.47 -19.33 -0.66
N PHE A 218 13.67 -18.68 0.19
CA PHE A 218 12.25 -18.45 -0.10
C PHE A 218 11.82 -17.03 0.28
N VAL A 219 11.14 -16.34 -0.63
CA VAL A 219 10.44 -15.08 -0.35
C VAL A 219 8.95 -15.27 -0.59
N GLY A 220 8.16 -15.28 0.48
CA GLY A 220 6.71 -15.48 0.43
C GLY A 220 5.95 -14.25 0.90
N VAL A 221 5.32 -13.53 -0.01
CA VAL A 221 4.67 -12.26 0.33
C VAL A 221 3.18 -12.24 0.03
N TRP A 222 2.40 -11.68 0.96
CA TRP A 222 1.01 -11.32 0.75
C TRP A 222 0.91 -9.82 0.48
N ASP A 223 0.40 -9.49 -0.70
CA ASP A 223 -0.03 -8.18 -1.16
C ASP A 223 0.95 -7.04 -0.83
N THR A 224 2.17 -7.12 -1.37
CA THR A 224 3.21 -6.12 -1.12
C THR A 224 2.75 -4.75 -1.60
N VAL A 225 2.72 -3.73 -0.75
CA VAL A 225 2.42 -2.34 -1.16
C VAL A 225 3.64 -1.65 -1.81
N GLU A 226 3.40 -0.83 -2.84
CA GLU A 226 4.46 -0.15 -3.61
C GLU A 226 5.30 0.83 -2.77
N SER A 227 4.66 1.55 -1.85
CA SER A 227 5.31 2.57 -1.06
C SER A 227 4.80 2.59 0.38
N ILE A 228 5.66 3.07 1.27
CA ILE A 228 5.31 3.36 2.66
C ILE A 228 5.58 4.85 2.93
N GLY A 229 4.55 5.58 3.34
CA GLY A 229 4.60 7.02 3.61
C GLY A 229 3.55 7.79 2.81
N ILE A 230 3.22 9.01 3.27
CA ILE A 230 2.12 9.81 2.72
C ILE A 230 2.57 10.44 1.39
N GLY A 231 1.90 10.05 0.29
CA GLY A 231 2.28 10.37 -1.09
C GLY A 231 2.42 11.85 -1.45
N LEU A 232 1.96 12.79 -0.62
CA LEU A 232 2.17 14.23 -0.83
C LEU A 232 3.53 14.76 -0.33
N LEU A 233 4.21 14.03 0.56
CA LEU A 233 5.51 14.44 1.17
C LEU A 233 6.68 13.52 0.80
N GLY A 234 6.47 12.58 -0.13
CA GLY A 234 7.45 11.58 -0.54
C GLY A 234 7.39 10.31 0.31
N GLY A 235 6.96 9.20 -0.30
CA GLY A 235 6.98 7.87 0.33
C GLY A 235 8.27 7.11 0.03
N LEU A 236 8.68 6.21 0.94
CA LEU A 236 9.75 5.25 0.68
C LEU A 236 9.25 4.22 -0.33
N LYS A 237 9.92 4.14 -1.47
CA LYS A 237 9.71 3.08 -2.46
C LYS A 237 10.77 2.01 -2.28
N ILE A 238 10.45 0.76 -2.62
CA ILE A 238 11.49 -0.27 -2.80
C ILE A 238 12.38 0.20 -3.94
N THR A 239 13.61 0.62 -3.61
CA THR A 239 14.56 1.27 -4.52
C THR A 239 15.26 0.30 -5.46
N ASN A 240 15.26 -1.00 -5.13
CA ASN A 240 15.71 -2.03 -6.05
C ASN A 240 14.59 -2.40 -7.02
N SER A 241 14.95 -2.79 -8.24
CA SER A 241 14.00 -3.19 -9.28
C SER A 241 13.05 -4.27 -8.78
N ALA A 242 11.84 -4.35 -9.35
CA ALA A 242 10.94 -5.47 -9.09
C ALA A 242 11.57 -6.79 -9.58
N GLY A 243 12.39 -6.74 -10.63
CA GLY A 243 13.10 -7.87 -11.23
C GLY A 243 13.76 -8.82 -10.23
N PHE A 244 13.47 -10.10 -10.39
CA PHE A 244 13.99 -11.19 -9.57
C PHE A 244 15.10 -11.99 -10.27
N ALA A 245 15.12 -12.06 -11.61
CA ALA A 245 16.01 -12.96 -12.37
C ALA A 245 17.49 -12.90 -11.96
N CYS A 246 18.04 -11.68 -11.77
CA CYS A 246 19.44 -11.44 -11.41
C CYS A 246 19.67 -11.27 -9.90
N LYS A 247 18.70 -11.65 -9.07
CA LYS A 247 18.86 -11.65 -7.61
C LYS A 247 19.14 -13.08 -7.13
N ARG A 248 19.96 -13.18 -6.08
CA ARG A 248 20.29 -14.40 -5.33
C ARG A 248 19.11 -14.95 -4.52
N PHE A 249 17.92 -15.04 -5.13
CA PHE A 249 16.77 -15.73 -4.54
C PHE A 249 16.46 -17.01 -5.34
N ALA A 250 16.07 -18.06 -4.63
CA ALA A 250 15.75 -19.36 -5.24
C ALA A 250 14.25 -19.46 -5.55
N HIS A 251 13.39 -19.24 -4.56
CA HIS A 251 11.94 -19.38 -4.70
C HIS A 251 11.21 -18.10 -4.28
N VAL A 252 10.31 -17.59 -5.13
CA VAL A 252 9.50 -16.40 -4.83
C VAL A 252 8.02 -16.72 -5.02
N ARG A 253 7.19 -16.33 -4.04
CA ARG A 253 5.74 -16.43 -4.06
C ARG A 253 5.11 -15.09 -3.71
N HIS A 254 4.16 -14.63 -4.52
CA HIS A 254 3.42 -13.40 -4.26
C HIS A 254 1.91 -13.59 -4.45
N ALA A 255 1.17 -13.57 -3.34
CA ALA A 255 -0.29 -13.55 -3.36
C ALA A 255 -0.78 -12.11 -3.41
N MET A 256 -1.54 -11.73 -4.43
CA MET A 256 -2.01 -10.34 -4.62
C MET A 256 -3.53 -10.27 -4.54
N SER A 257 -4.05 -9.17 -3.99
CA SER A 257 -5.50 -8.96 -3.89
C SER A 257 -6.07 -8.40 -5.19
N LEU A 258 -7.09 -9.06 -5.74
CA LEU A 258 -7.69 -8.68 -7.02
C LEU A 258 -8.62 -7.46 -6.91
N HIS A 259 -9.29 -7.28 -5.76
CA HIS A 259 -10.38 -6.30 -5.60
C HIS A 259 -10.03 -5.09 -4.73
N GLU A 260 -8.79 -5.06 -4.20
CA GLU A 260 -8.30 -3.87 -3.53
C GLU A 260 -8.20 -2.71 -4.52
N SER A 261 -8.71 -1.55 -4.12
CA SER A 261 -8.85 -0.41 -5.03
C SER A 261 -8.30 0.89 -4.46
N ARG A 262 -7.78 0.89 -3.24
CA ARG A 262 -7.21 2.10 -2.65
C ARG A 262 -5.86 2.35 -3.30
N ILE A 263 -5.68 3.52 -3.90
CA ILE A 263 -4.43 3.89 -4.58
C ILE A 263 -3.19 3.71 -3.67
N PRO A 264 -3.23 4.06 -2.37
CA PRO A 264 -2.10 3.80 -1.46
C PRO A 264 -1.73 2.33 -1.27
N TYR A 265 -2.61 1.40 -1.63
CA TYR A 265 -2.41 -0.05 -1.57
C TYR A 265 -2.14 -0.66 -2.95
N THR A 266 -1.62 0.12 -3.91
CA THR A 266 -1.18 -0.41 -5.20
C THR A 266 -0.07 -1.45 -4.98
N PRO A 267 -0.16 -2.64 -5.58
CA PRO A 267 0.78 -3.71 -5.29
C PRO A 267 2.11 -3.50 -6.03
N ARG A 268 3.24 -3.75 -5.36
CA ARG A 268 4.55 -3.87 -6.02
C ARG A 268 4.66 -5.25 -6.65
N ARG A 269 4.41 -5.38 -7.94
CA ARG A 269 4.59 -6.65 -8.65
C ARG A 269 6.07 -7.05 -8.73
N TYR A 270 6.33 -8.34 -8.94
CA TYR A 270 7.61 -8.83 -9.44
C TYR A 270 7.53 -8.90 -10.97
N ASP A 271 8.64 -8.62 -11.65
CA ASP A 271 8.75 -8.87 -13.08
C ASP A 271 9.02 -10.38 -13.27
N ASP A 272 8.31 -11.02 -14.20
CA ASP A 272 8.53 -12.45 -14.49
C ASP A 272 9.99 -12.67 -14.92
N PRO A 273 10.74 -13.56 -14.25
CA PRO A 273 12.14 -13.81 -14.59
C PRO A 273 12.31 -14.64 -15.88
N TYR A 274 11.25 -15.21 -16.43
CA TYR A 274 11.21 -16.11 -17.58
C TYR A 274 12.27 -17.22 -17.46
N PHE A 275 12.20 -18.01 -16.38
CA PHE A 275 13.17 -19.07 -16.12
C PHE A 275 13.22 -20.11 -17.24
N SER A 276 14.44 -20.45 -17.68
CA SER A 276 14.68 -21.58 -18.58
C SER A 276 14.39 -22.89 -17.85
N ASP A 277 14.17 -23.98 -18.60
CA ASP A 277 13.90 -25.29 -17.99
C ASP A 277 15.04 -25.77 -17.09
N ARG A 278 16.29 -25.40 -17.40
CA ARG A 278 17.45 -25.67 -16.53
C ARG A 278 17.37 -24.93 -15.20
N GLU A 279 16.88 -23.70 -15.20
CA GLU A 279 16.74 -22.92 -13.97
C GLU A 279 15.54 -23.35 -13.14
N ARG A 280 14.45 -23.79 -13.79
CA ARG A 280 13.23 -24.25 -13.11
C ARG A 280 13.46 -25.43 -12.16
N VAL A 281 14.56 -26.17 -12.34
CA VAL A 281 14.98 -27.24 -11.42
C VAL A 281 15.35 -26.69 -10.04
N HIS A 282 15.98 -25.53 -9.99
CA HIS A 282 16.56 -24.95 -8.77
C HIS A 282 15.88 -23.66 -8.32
N ARG A 283 15.10 -23.03 -9.21
CA ARG A 283 14.51 -21.72 -9.00
C ARG A 283 13.07 -21.73 -9.44
N SER A 284 12.21 -21.04 -8.69
CA SER A 284 10.79 -20.97 -9.02
C SER A 284 10.19 -19.61 -8.70
N PHE A 285 9.24 -19.20 -9.52
CA PHE A 285 8.49 -17.97 -9.35
C PHE A 285 7.01 -18.28 -9.52
N ALA A 286 6.18 -17.77 -8.60
CA ALA A 286 4.74 -17.74 -8.82
C ALA A 286 4.15 -16.48 -8.20
N GLN A 287 3.42 -15.73 -9.00
CA GLN A 287 2.66 -14.55 -8.58
C GLN A 287 1.22 -14.76 -9.01
N ARG A 288 0.27 -14.66 -8.08
CA ARG A 288 -1.13 -15.01 -8.32
C ARG A 288 -2.09 -13.98 -7.75
N TRP A 289 -3.15 -13.69 -8.49
CA TRP A 289 -4.26 -12.86 -8.05
C TRP A 289 -5.30 -13.70 -7.32
N PHE A 290 -5.60 -13.35 -6.07
CA PHE A 290 -6.61 -13.98 -5.23
C PHE A 290 -7.82 -13.07 -5.05
N ARG A 291 -8.97 -13.69 -4.76
CA ARG A 291 -10.20 -12.96 -4.48
C ARG A 291 -10.09 -12.14 -3.20
N GLY A 292 -10.80 -11.02 -3.17
CA GLY A 292 -10.85 -10.15 -2.00
C GLY A 292 -9.99 -8.89 -2.09
N VAL A 293 -10.10 -8.06 -1.06
CA VAL A 293 -9.27 -6.87 -0.85
C VAL A 293 -7.99 -7.20 -0.06
N HIS A 294 -7.18 -6.20 0.28
CA HIS A 294 -5.86 -6.38 0.90
C HIS A 294 -5.83 -7.38 2.07
N SER A 295 -6.72 -7.21 3.05
CA SER A 295 -6.82 -8.09 4.24
C SER A 295 -7.60 -9.39 4.00
N ASP A 296 -8.35 -9.50 2.90
CA ASP A 296 -8.89 -10.81 2.48
C ASP A 296 -7.79 -11.72 1.92
N VAL A 297 -6.66 -11.15 1.49
CA VAL A 297 -5.48 -11.92 1.05
C VAL A 297 -4.45 -12.09 2.17
N GLY A 298 -4.25 -11.10 3.02
CA GLY A 298 -3.24 -11.16 4.09
C GLY A 298 -3.74 -11.56 5.47
N GLY A 299 -5.06 -11.61 5.70
CA GLY A 299 -5.66 -11.74 7.02
C GLY A 299 -5.94 -10.38 7.69
N SER A 300 -6.27 -10.40 8.98
CA SER A 300 -6.80 -9.28 9.80
C SER A 300 -8.33 -9.16 9.90
N TYR A 301 -9.11 -9.99 9.22
CA TYR A 301 -10.57 -10.04 9.40
C TYR A 301 -10.98 -11.24 10.23
N ALA A 302 -12.05 -11.10 11.00
CA ALA A 302 -12.64 -12.21 11.76
C ALA A 302 -13.28 -13.26 10.83
N ARG A 303 -13.91 -12.80 9.73
CA ARG A 303 -14.35 -13.66 8.63
C ARG A 303 -13.19 -13.84 7.67
N ASP A 304 -12.43 -14.90 7.86
CA ASP A 304 -11.11 -15.08 7.27
C ASP A 304 -11.06 -16.16 6.16
N GLY A 305 -12.21 -16.67 5.71
CA GLY A 305 -12.31 -17.74 4.71
C GLY A 305 -11.55 -17.47 3.41
N LEU A 306 -11.57 -16.23 2.91
CA LEU A 306 -10.74 -15.82 1.76
C LEU A 306 -9.24 -15.87 2.09
N SER A 307 -8.84 -15.33 3.25
CA SER A 307 -7.41 -15.28 3.66
C SER A 307 -6.84 -16.65 4.01
N ARG A 308 -7.67 -17.59 4.45
CA ARG A 308 -7.27 -18.99 4.67
C ARG A 308 -6.91 -19.69 3.36
N THR A 309 -7.57 -19.34 2.26
CA THR A 309 -7.23 -19.85 0.92
C THR A 309 -5.81 -19.45 0.53
N THR A 310 -5.46 -18.18 0.71
CA THR A 310 -4.13 -17.65 0.37
C THR A 310 -3.05 -18.11 1.36
N LEU A 311 -3.42 -18.32 2.64
CA LEU A 311 -2.55 -18.91 3.66
C LEU A 311 -2.17 -20.34 3.29
N ARG A 312 -3.17 -21.17 2.92
CA ARG A 312 -2.95 -22.54 2.49
C ARG A 312 -2.03 -22.59 1.29
N TRP A 313 -2.29 -21.79 0.25
CA TRP A 313 -1.41 -21.73 -0.92
C TRP A 313 0.04 -21.40 -0.54
N MET A 314 0.26 -20.33 0.25
CA MET A 314 1.60 -19.95 0.65
C MET A 314 2.28 -21.03 1.52
N ALA A 315 1.54 -21.64 2.44
CA ALA A 315 2.05 -22.70 3.32
C ALA A 315 2.44 -23.94 2.52
N ASP A 316 1.62 -24.36 1.56
CA ASP A 316 1.90 -25.50 0.69
C ASP A 316 3.12 -25.24 -0.21
N GLU A 317 3.22 -24.04 -0.79
CA GLU A 317 4.37 -23.64 -1.61
C GLU A 317 5.67 -23.58 -0.78
N ALA A 318 5.63 -23.03 0.43
CA ALA A 318 6.79 -22.96 1.31
C ALA A 318 7.19 -24.35 1.85
N PHE A 319 6.20 -25.18 2.20
CA PHE A 319 6.41 -26.56 2.63
C PHE A 319 7.09 -27.40 1.55
N ALA A 320 6.64 -27.25 0.29
CA ALA A 320 7.25 -27.92 -0.86
C ALA A 320 8.74 -27.54 -1.04
N GLN A 321 9.17 -26.38 -0.52
CA GLN A 321 10.58 -25.95 -0.54
C GLN A 321 11.35 -26.26 0.75
N GLY A 322 10.76 -27.01 1.68
CA GLY A 322 11.40 -27.48 2.92
C GLY A 322 11.10 -26.66 4.18
N LEU A 323 10.13 -25.74 4.14
CA LEU A 323 9.65 -25.09 5.36
C LEU A 323 8.95 -26.13 6.25
N ARG A 324 9.31 -26.18 7.53
CA ARG A 324 8.72 -27.13 8.48
C ARG A 324 7.49 -26.52 9.13
N LEU A 325 6.32 -27.12 8.89
CA LEU A 325 5.07 -26.68 9.49
C LEU A 325 4.10 -27.84 9.72
N ASP A 326 3.33 -27.74 10.78
CA ASP A 326 2.22 -28.64 11.11
C ASP A 326 1.01 -28.30 10.23
N ARG A 327 0.91 -29.01 9.09
CA ARG A 327 -0.17 -28.83 8.12
C ARG A 327 -1.54 -29.24 8.67
N SER A 328 -1.62 -29.99 9.77
CA SER A 328 -2.91 -30.38 10.37
C SER A 328 -3.68 -29.17 10.92
N GLN A 329 -2.97 -28.08 11.25
CA GLN A 329 -3.55 -26.82 11.71
C GLN A 329 -4.11 -25.94 10.57
N LEU A 330 -3.90 -26.32 9.29
CA LEU A 330 -4.39 -25.55 8.14
C LEU A 330 -5.91 -25.71 7.98
N GLN A 331 -6.65 -24.77 8.54
CA GLN A 331 -8.10 -24.69 8.36
C GLN A 331 -8.48 -24.44 6.89
N PRO A 332 -9.59 -25.02 6.40
CA PRO A 332 -10.08 -24.74 5.07
C PRO A 332 -10.42 -23.27 4.87
N GLY A 333 -9.95 -22.74 3.74
CA GLY A 333 -10.50 -21.51 3.18
C GLY A 333 -11.86 -21.77 2.56
N ASP A 334 -12.60 -20.69 2.37
CA ASP A 334 -13.92 -20.69 1.76
C ASP A 334 -13.97 -19.59 0.69
N PRO A 335 -13.99 -19.96 -0.61
CA PRO A 335 -14.11 -18.98 -1.67
C PRO A 335 -15.46 -18.26 -1.63
N HIS A 336 -16.51 -18.79 -1.00
CA HIS A 336 -17.84 -18.16 -0.94
C HIS A 336 -17.95 -17.10 0.17
N THR A 337 -16.95 -16.98 1.03
CA THR A 337 -16.92 -15.97 2.09
C THR A 337 -17.13 -14.57 1.48
N PRO A 338 -18.11 -13.79 1.99
CA PRO A 338 -18.35 -12.45 1.48
C PRO A 338 -17.10 -11.58 1.62
N MET A 339 -16.69 -10.99 0.50
CA MET A 339 -15.56 -10.07 0.43
C MET A 339 -15.79 -8.83 1.30
N HIS A 340 -14.72 -8.28 1.87
CA HIS A 340 -14.75 -7.01 2.58
C HIS A 340 -14.49 -5.84 1.63
N ASP A 341 -14.93 -4.63 1.97
CA ASP A 341 -14.65 -3.43 1.18
C ASP A 341 -14.37 -2.24 2.10
N GLN A 342 -13.08 -1.92 2.25
CA GLN A 342 -12.66 -0.83 3.13
C GLN A 342 -13.10 0.56 2.67
N ALA A 343 -13.43 0.76 1.39
CA ALA A 343 -13.93 2.06 0.93
C ALA A 343 -15.43 2.21 1.24
N TYR A 344 -16.19 1.11 1.36
CA TYR A 344 -17.52 1.16 1.95
C TYR A 344 -17.47 1.25 3.47
N ASP A 345 -16.54 0.52 4.09
CA ASP A 345 -16.39 0.55 5.54
C ASP A 345 -15.86 1.90 6.04
N CYS A 346 -15.08 2.61 5.22
CA CYS A 346 -14.54 3.93 5.48
C CYS A 346 -14.53 4.76 4.18
N PRO A 347 -15.60 5.52 3.89
CA PRO A 347 -15.72 6.30 2.65
C PRO A 347 -14.64 7.36 2.49
N TYR A 348 -14.00 7.78 3.59
CA TYR A 348 -12.88 8.73 3.58
C TYR A 348 -11.67 8.23 2.79
N TRP A 349 -11.57 6.94 2.48
CA TRP A 349 -10.57 6.46 1.52
C TRP A 349 -10.71 7.09 0.12
N ALA A 350 -11.88 7.63 -0.24
CA ALA A 350 -12.04 8.40 -1.46
C ALA A 350 -11.10 9.62 -1.52
N TRP A 351 -10.71 10.20 -0.38
CA TRP A 351 -9.72 11.29 -0.32
C TRP A 351 -8.30 10.86 -0.71
N ALA A 352 -7.98 9.58 -0.54
CA ALA A 352 -6.72 9.01 -0.98
C ALA A 352 -6.77 8.48 -2.42
N GLY A 353 -7.95 8.51 -3.05
CA GLY A 353 -8.20 8.03 -4.40
C GLY A 353 -8.42 6.52 -4.50
N LEU A 354 -9.26 6.13 -5.46
CA LEU A 354 -9.59 4.74 -5.77
C LEU A 354 -9.29 4.45 -7.24
N ASP A 355 -8.74 3.27 -7.53
CA ASP A 355 -8.45 2.78 -8.87
C ASP A 355 -8.57 1.24 -8.92
N ALA A 356 -8.88 0.68 -10.08
CA ALA A 356 -8.78 -0.76 -10.27
C ALA A 356 -7.32 -1.16 -10.50
N ARG A 357 -6.93 -2.32 -9.98
CA ARG A 357 -5.58 -2.82 -10.17
C ARG A 357 -5.37 -3.28 -11.61
N GLU A 358 -4.27 -2.81 -12.18
CA GLU A 358 -3.83 -3.21 -13.51
C GLU A 358 -3.28 -4.63 -13.49
N ARG A 359 -3.60 -5.40 -14.53
CA ARG A 359 -3.13 -6.77 -14.74
C ARG A 359 -2.55 -6.94 -16.13
N GLU A 360 -1.59 -7.83 -16.24
CA GLU A 360 -1.04 -8.25 -17.53
C GLU A 360 -1.83 -9.47 -18.08
N PRO A 361 -1.85 -9.68 -19.41
CA PRO A 361 -2.61 -10.77 -20.02
C PRO A 361 -2.21 -12.18 -19.55
N ASP A 362 -0.97 -12.36 -19.14
CA ASP A 362 -0.34 -13.60 -18.64
C ASP A 362 -0.39 -13.72 -17.11
N ASP A 363 -1.03 -12.78 -16.41
CA ASP A 363 -1.18 -12.85 -14.97
C ASP A 363 -2.00 -14.09 -14.56
N THR A 364 -1.44 -14.88 -13.65
CA THR A 364 -2.15 -16.04 -13.09
C THR A 364 -3.24 -15.58 -12.11
N ILE A 365 -4.48 -16.00 -12.37
CA ILE A 365 -5.64 -15.78 -11.49
C ILE A 365 -5.92 -17.10 -10.76
N ASP A 366 -5.97 -17.05 -9.43
CA ASP A 366 -6.30 -18.23 -8.64
C ASP A 366 -7.77 -18.64 -8.84
N ALA A 367 -8.06 -19.94 -8.74
CA ALA A 367 -9.42 -20.46 -8.91
C ALA A 367 -10.43 -19.84 -7.93
N SER A 368 -9.98 -19.39 -6.75
CA SER A 368 -10.82 -18.65 -5.79
C SER A 368 -11.30 -17.29 -6.31
N ALA A 369 -10.59 -16.70 -7.28
CA ALA A 369 -10.89 -15.41 -7.90
C ALA A 369 -11.73 -15.52 -9.16
N LEU A 370 -11.84 -16.71 -9.75
CA LEU A 370 -12.79 -16.95 -10.84
C LEU A 370 -14.21 -16.89 -10.27
N PRO A 371 -15.20 -16.44 -11.07
CA PRO A 371 -16.60 -16.63 -10.73
C PRO A 371 -16.89 -18.13 -10.77
N VAL A 372 -16.59 -18.84 -9.67
CA VAL A 372 -17.32 -20.06 -9.33
C VAL A 372 -18.78 -19.65 -9.40
N ALA A 373 -19.67 -20.42 -10.01
CA ALA A 373 -21.07 -20.04 -10.22
C ALA A 373 -21.84 -19.64 -8.92
N ALA A 374 -21.21 -19.73 -7.75
CA ALA A 374 -21.68 -19.27 -6.44
C ALA A 374 -20.74 -18.27 -5.71
N ALA A 375 -19.72 -17.70 -6.37
CA ALA A 375 -18.84 -16.68 -5.82
C ALA A 375 -19.59 -15.34 -5.72
N VAL A 376 -19.87 -14.88 -4.49
CA VAL A 376 -20.57 -13.61 -4.20
C VAL A 376 -19.98 -12.44 -5.02
N PRO A 377 -20.69 -11.89 -6.02
CA PRO A 377 -20.16 -10.83 -6.87
C PRO A 377 -19.81 -9.59 -6.03
N ALA A 378 -18.87 -8.75 -6.50
CA ALA A 378 -18.41 -7.56 -5.78
C ALA A 378 -19.55 -6.58 -5.39
N GLU A 379 -20.72 -6.68 -6.03
CA GLU A 379 -21.92 -5.91 -5.70
C GLU A 379 -22.64 -6.35 -4.41
N HIS A 380 -22.34 -7.55 -3.92
CA HIS A 380 -22.95 -8.16 -2.73
C HIS A 380 -22.08 -8.01 -1.47
N VAL A 381 -21.09 -7.10 -1.48
CA VAL A 381 -20.30 -6.79 -0.29
C VAL A 381 -21.23 -6.23 0.80
N PRO A 382 -21.31 -6.88 1.99
CA PRO A 382 -22.21 -6.46 3.05
C PRO A 382 -21.97 -5.01 3.50
N ARG A 383 -23.04 -4.22 3.63
CA ARG A 383 -22.98 -2.84 4.16
C ARG A 383 -23.04 -2.85 5.69
N THR A 384 -21.91 -3.06 6.36
CA THR A 384 -21.91 -3.42 7.79
C THR A 384 -21.47 -2.33 8.78
N GLN A 385 -21.42 -1.03 8.43
CA GLN A 385 -20.72 -0.04 9.29
C GLN A 385 -21.56 1.15 9.83
N PRO A 386 -21.15 1.73 10.99
CA PRO A 386 -21.83 2.83 11.66
C PRO A 386 -21.85 4.14 10.87
N TRP A 387 -20.94 4.34 9.92
CA TRP A 387 -20.90 5.51 9.04
C TRP A 387 -22.16 5.66 8.19
N ARG A 388 -22.97 4.60 8.03
CA ARG A 388 -24.23 4.67 7.30
C ARG A 388 -25.15 5.75 7.89
N THR A 389 -25.31 5.78 9.21
CA THR A 389 -26.16 6.78 9.88
C THR A 389 -25.57 8.18 9.75
N LEU A 390 -24.24 8.33 9.84
CA LEU A 390 -23.55 9.59 9.64
C LEU A 390 -23.75 10.11 8.20
N GLY A 391 -23.59 9.26 7.19
CA GLY A 391 -23.81 9.58 5.79
C GLY A 391 -25.26 9.91 5.43
N TRP A 392 -26.23 9.47 6.23
CA TRP A 392 -27.64 9.88 6.14
C TRP A 392 -27.94 11.17 6.89
N MET A 393 -27.28 11.44 8.02
CA MET A 393 -27.49 12.65 8.82
C MET A 393 -26.76 13.87 8.23
N LEU A 394 -25.54 13.69 7.72
CA LEU A 394 -24.73 14.75 7.11
C LEU A 394 -25.45 15.52 5.98
N PRO A 395 -26.20 14.91 5.05
CA PRO A 395 -27.01 15.65 4.08
C PRO A 395 -28.04 16.55 4.74
N TRP A 396 -28.71 16.08 5.81
CA TRP A 396 -29.69 16.88 6.54
C TRP A 396 -29.00 18.01 7.29
N VAL A 397 -27.84 17.76 7.90
CA VAL A 397 -27.03 18.80 8.53
C VAL A 397 -26.58 19.82 7.50
N VAL A 398 -26.05 19.40 6.34
CA VAL A 398 -25.65 20.28 5.23
C VAL A 398 -26.86 21.08 4.72
N ALA A 399 -28.02 20.44 4.52
CA ALA A 399 -29.24 21.08 4.06
C ALA A 399 -29.82 22.06 5.09
N LEU A 400 -29.76 21.71 6.39
CA LEU A 400 -30.15 22.60 7.49
C LEU A 400 -29.19 23.77 7.63
N LEU A 401 -27.88 23.55 7.50
CA LEU A 401 -26.87 24.60 7.47
C LEU A 401 -27.10 25.52 6.26
N LEU A 402 -27.41 24.96 5.09
CA LEU A 402 -27.75 25.71 3.88
C LEU A 402 -29.05 26.51 4.04
N ALA A 403 -30.09 25.90 4.61
CA ALA A 403 -31.34 26.58 4.91
C ALA A 403 -31.14 27.67 5.97
N ALA A 404 -30.38 27.40 7.02
CA ALA A 404 -30.07 28.35 8.08
C ALA A 404 -29.24 29.53 7.55
N THR A 405 -28.26 29.30 6.68
CA THR A 405 -27.48 30.37 6.02
C THR A 405 -28.32 31.21 5.08
N THR A 406 -29.16 30.58 4.26
CA THR A 406 -30.09 31.30 3.37
C THR A 406 -31.15 32.11 4.15
N LEU A 407 -31.55 31.65 5.33
CA LEU A 407 -32.52 32.35 6.19
C LEU A 407 -31.87 33.42 7.08
N ALA A 408 -30.70 33.14 7.69
CA ALA A 408 -29.93 34.08 8.50
C ALA A 408 -29.35 35.23 7.65
N GLY A 409 -29.12 34.97 6.37
CA GLY A 409 -28.57 35.94 5.43
C GLY A 409 -29.54 37.01 4.96
N ARG A 410 -30.85 36.97 5.25
CA ARG A 410 -31.88 37.90 4.70
C ARG A 410 -31.68 39.41 4.98
N GLY A 411 -30.57 39.84 5.59
CA GLY A 411 -30.26 41.24 5.86
C GLY A 411 -28.80 41.66 5.64
N ALA A 412 -28.04 41.04 4.72
CA ALA A 412 -26.59 41.23 4.62
C ALA A 412 -25.96 41.12 3.21
N CYS A 413 -26.16 42.12 2.32
CA CYS A 413 -25.14 42.75 1.43
C CYS A 413 -25.62 43.12 0.01
N VAL A 414 -25.00 44.19 -0.53
CA VAL A 414 -25.01 44.61 -1.95
C VAL A 414 -23.57 44.52 -2.51
N LEU A 415 -23.42 44.01 -3.75
CA LEU A 415 -22.17 43.90 -4.54
C LEU A 415 -22.07 45.02 -5.58
N ASP A 416 -22.26 46.27 -5.18
CA ASP A 416 -22.16 47.40 -6.11
C ASP A 416 -20.67 47.67 -6.43
N GLY A 417 -20.27 47.26 -7.65
CA GLY A 417 -18.90 47.38 -8.17
C GLY A 417 -18.35 46.11 -8.81
N ALA A 418 -19.02 44.96 -8.66
CA ALA A 418 -18.55 43.70 -9.25
C ALA A 418 -18.76 43.67 -10.79
N PRO A 419 -17.75 43.25 -11.58
CA PRO A 419 -17.87 43.11 -13.03
C PRO A 419 -19.07 42.25 -13.45
N GLY A 420 -19.69 42.55 -14.60
CA GLY A 420 -20.93 41.88 -15.07
C GLY A 420 -20.86 40.35 -15.14
N TRP A 421 -19.68 39.78 -15.35
CA TRP A 421 -19.48 38.33 -15.37
C TRP A 421 -19.51 37.68 -13.97
N MET A 422 -19.16 38.42 -12.92
CA MET A 422 -19.25 37.97 -11.52
C MET A 422 -20.71 37.95 -11.04
N ARG A 423 -21.58 38.76 -11.66
CA ARG A 423 -23.05 38.69 -11.48
C ARG A 423 -23.70 37.53 -12.23
N ALA A 424 -22.98 36.86 -13.14
CA ALA A 424 -23.51 35.83 -14.03
C ALA A 424 -23.16 34.38 -13.62
N MET A 425 -22.37 34.18 -12.55
CA MET A 425 -21.83 32.87 -12.15
C MET A 425 -22.10 32.61 -10.66
N PRO A 426 -23.27 32.08 -10.25
CA PRO A 426 -23.62 32.05 -8.84
C PRO A 426 -22.89 30.93 -8.09
N SER A 427 -22.08 31.29 -7.10
CA SER A 427 -22.00 30.50 -5.87
C SER A 427 -23.26 30.73 -5.03
N LEU A 428 -23.67 29.78 -4.18
CA LEU A 428 -24.88 29.90 -3.34
C LEU A 428 -24.87 31.17 -2.46
N THR A 429 -23.68 31.63 -2.09
CA THR A 429 -23.39 32.87 -1.37
C THR A 429 -23.67 34.12 -2.21
N GLN A 430 -23.37 34.07 -3.52
CA GLN A 430 -23.65 35.16 -4.47
C GLN A 430 -25.13 35.22 -4.86
N LEU A 431 -25.85 34.09 -4.85
CA LEU A 431 -27.31 34.04 -5.01
C LEU A 431 -28.02 34.74 -3.83
N ALA A 432 -27.53 34.52 -2.60
CA ALA A 432 -28.03 35.21 -1.42
C ALA A 432 -27.75 36.73 -1.46
N ALA A 433 -26.55 37.14 -1.89
CA ALA A 433 -26.17 38.54 -2.03
C ALA A 433 -26.89 39.26 -3.21
N ALA A 434 -27.07 38.59 -4.36
CA ALA A 434 -27.75 39.14 -5.53
C ALA A 434 -29.25 39.34 -5.30
N TRP A 435 -29.90 38.44 -4.57
CA TRP A 435 -31.31 38.59 -4.21
C TRP A 435 -31.54 39.76 -3.25
N GLN A 436 -30.55 40.08 -2.41
CA GLN A 436 -30.58 41.21 -1.47
C GLN A 436 -30.22 42.54 -2.11
N ALA A 437 -29.35 42.54 -3.13
CA ALA A 437 -29.04 43.73 -3.92
C ALA A 437 -30.27 44.29 -4.65
N ALA A 438 -31.22 43.44 -5.05
CA ALA A 438 -32.50 43.86 -5.62
C ALA A 438 -33.42 44.60 -4.62
N ALA A 439 -33.08 44.63 -3.32
CA ALA A 439 -33.87 45.24 -2.24
C ALA A 439 -33.17 46.41 -1.51
N GLY A 440 -31.96 46.82 -1.91
CA GLY A 440 -31.35 48.10 -1.50
C GLY A 440 -30.73 48.23 -0.10
N ALA A 441 -30.25 47.14 0.53
CA ALA A 441 -29.72 47.18 1.92
C ALA A 441 -28.17 47.19 2.02
N PRO A 442 -27.53 48.09 2.82
CA PRO A 442 -26.08 48.13 3.04
C PRO A 442 -25.57 47.06 4.03
N CYS A 443 -24.30 46.66 3.92
CA CYS A 443 -23.72 45.56 4.70
C CYS A 443 -22.80 45.99 5.85
N SER A 444 -22.93 45.36 7.04
CA SER A 444 -22.03 45.60 8.18
C SER A 444 -20.84 44.62 8.21
N PRO A 445 -19.65 45.02 8.70
CA PRO A 445 -18.50 44.10 8.86
C PRO A 445 -18.79 42.87 9.75
N ALA A 446 -19.71 43.00 10.72
CA ALA A 446 -20.13 41.88 11.57
C ALA A 446 -20.90 40.80 10.77
N ALA A 447 -21.72 41.22 9.80
CA ALA A 447 -22.45 40.29 8.95
C ALA A 447 -21.52 39.49 8.01
N LEU A 448 -20.43 40.11 7.54
CA LEU A 448 -19.42 39.42 6.73
C LEU A 448 -18.72 38.30 7.52
N HIS A 449 -18.29 38.57 8.75
CA HIS A 449 -17.64 37.55 9.60
C HIS A 449 -18.56 36.37 9.93
N VAL A 450 -19.85 36.65 10.21
CA VAL A 450 -20.84 35.58 10.47
C VAL A 450 -21.05 34.73 9.22
N THR A 451 -21.17 35.35 8.05
CA THR A 451 -21.32 34.63 6.76
C THR A 451 -20.11 33.74 6.48
N LEU A 452 -18.90 34.22 6.72
CA LEU A 452 -17.68 33.43 6.51
C LEU A 452 -17.52 32.29 7.51
N ALA A 453 -17.90 32.50 8.78
CA ALA A 453 -17.91 31.43 9.77
C ALA A 453 -18.88 30.31 9.37
N TRP A 454 -20.05 30.68 8.83
CA TRP A 454 -21.00 29.72 8.29
C TRP A 454 -20.52 29.02 7.02
N ASP A 455 -19.88 29.74 6.09
CA ASP A 455 -19.33 29.13 4.88
C ASP A 455 -18.22 28.14 5.22
N CYS A 456 -17.32 28.47 6.16
CA CYS A 456 -16.34 27.52 6.70
C CYS A 456 -17.00 26.28 7.32
N ALA A 457 -18.12 26.43 8.03
CA ALA A 457 -18.88 25.30 8.56
C ALA A 457 -19.52 24.45 7.45
N PHE A 458 -20.00 25.10 6.38
CA PHE A 458 -20.53 24.42 5.19
C PHE A 458 -19.44 23.65 4.45
N VAL A 459 -18.26 24.23 4.26
CA VAL A 459 -17.06 23.58 3.71
C VAL A 459 -16.70 22.33 4.51
N LEU A 460 -16.65 22.45 5.83
CA LEU A 460 -16.41 21.30 6.69
C LEU A 460 -17.49 20.22 6.54
N ALA A 461 -18.76 20.62 6.44
CA ALA A 461 -19.86 19.67 6.34
C ALA A 461 -19.85 18.90 5.01
N TYR A 462 -19.67 19.57 3.86
CA TYR A 462 -19.65 18.86 2.57
C TYR A 462 -18.34 18.09 2.38
N THR A 463 -17.19 18.54 2.90
CA THR A 463 -15.93 17.78 2.79
C THR A 463 -15.98 16.47 3.57
N LEU A 464 -16.74 16.43 4.68
CA LEU A 464 -17.01 15.20 5.42
C LEU A 464 -18.04 14.30 4.74
N TRP A 465 -18.93 14.85 3.92
CA TRP A 465 -20.03 14.09 3.29
C TRP A 465 -19.75 13.61 1.87
N LEU A 466 -19.10 14.42 1.03
CA LEU A 466 -18.80 14.13 -0.37
C LEU A 466 -18.11 12.77 -0.62
N PRO A 467 -17.25 12.24 0.29
CA PRO A 467 -16.65 10.93 0.13
C PRO A 467 -17.65 9.78 0.01
N TYR A 468 -18.85 9.90 0.57
CA TYR A 468 -19.86 8.83 0.59
C TYR A 468 -20.42 8.51 -0.82
N PRO A 469 -21.09 9.45 -1.50
CA PRO A 469 -21.60 9.20 -2.85
C PRO A 469 -20.46 8.93 -3.84
N LEU A 470 -19.29 9.54 -3.62
CA LEU A 470 -18.14 9.33 -4.50
C LEU A 470 -17.55 7.92 -4.34
N ALA A 471 -17.33 7.43 -3.12
CA ALA A 471 -16.86 6.07 -2.87
C ALA A 471 -17.81 5.05 -3.49
N TRP A 472 -19.13 5.26 -3.35
CA TRP A 472 -20.13 4.43 -4.00
C TRP A 472 -19.98 4.41 -5.53
N ALA A 473 -19.88 5.57 -6.18
CA ALA A 473 -19.75 5.67 -7.63
C ALA A 473 -18.46 5.02 -8.12
N LEU A 474 -17.33 5.34 -7.49
CA LEU A 474 -16.02 4.79 -7.82
C LEU A 474 -16.00 3.28 -7.66
N ARG A 475 -16.62 2.72 -6.62
CA ARG A 475 -16.67 1.26 -6.42
C ARG A 475 -17.41 0.53 -7.53
N ARG A 476 -18.52 1.09 -8.04
CA ARG A 476 -19.22 0.51 -9.20
C ARG A 476 -18.36 0.53 -10.46
N LEU A 477 -17.59 1.60 -10.64
CA LEU A 477 -16.65 1.70 -11.75
C LEU A 477 -15.49 0.70 -11.61
N VAL A 478 -14.92 0.56 -10.40
CA VAL A 478 -13.87 -0.42 -10.10
C VAL A 478 -14.37 -1.84 -10.34
N ALA A 479 -15.56 -2.19 -9.85
CA ALA A 479 -16.13 -3.53 -10.00
C ALA A 479 -16.20 -3.97 -11.47
N ARG A 480 -16.50 -3.04 -12.39
CA ARG A 480 -16.49 -3.28 -13.85
C ARG A 480 -15.11 -3.32 -14.48
N ALA A 481 -14.14 -2.64 -13.86
CA ALA A 481 -12.79 -2.55 -14.38
C ALA A 481 -11.94 -3.77 -13.99
N VAL A 482 -12.20 -4.37 -12.82
CA VAL A 482 -11.48 -5.54 -12.29
C VAL A 482 -11.46 -6.73 -13.27
N PRO A 483 -12.59 -7.19 -13.85
CA PRO A 483 -12.57 -8.31 -14.81
C PRO A 483 -11.70 -8.02 -16.05
N ARG A 484 -11.65 -6.75 -16.47
CA ARG A 484 -10.85 -6.31 -17.62
C ARG A 484 -9.36 -6.17 -17.28
N GLY A 485 -9.00 -6.07 -16.00
CA GLY A 485 -7.62 -5.85 -15.57
C GLY A 485 -7.07 -4.46 -15.92
N HIS A 486 -7.95 -3.47 -16.12
CA HIS A 486 -7.54 -2.12 -16.50
C HIS A 486 -7.84 -1.11 -15.39
N ARG A 487 -7.02 -0.06 -15.34
CA ARG A 487 -7.27 1.10 -14.49
C ARG A 487 -8.55 1.82 -14.90
N LEU A 488 -9.11 2.59 -13.98
CA LEU A 488 -10.19 3.50 -14.27
C LEU A 488 -9.75 4.57 -15.28
N ALA A 489 -10.73 5.15 -15.98
CA ALA A 489 -10.51 6.33 -16.80
C ALA A 489 -9.95 7.49 -15.96
N TRP A 490 -9.28 8.43 -16.63
CA TRP A 490 -8.56 9.53 -15.98
C TRP A 490 -9.41 10.30 -14.97
N LEU A 491 -10.66 10.60 -15.33
CA LEU A 491 -11.57 11.41 -14.51
C LEU A 491 -11.95 10.73 -13.18
N PRO A 492 -12.55 9.51 -13.14
CA PRO A 492 -12.80 8.79 -11.89
C PRO A 492 -11.56 8.56 -11.03
N ARG A 493 -10.44 8.17 -11.65
CA ARG A 493 -9.18 7.90 -10.95
C ARG A 493 -8.69 9.11 -10.16
N HIS A 494 -8.87 10.30 -10.74
CA HIS A 494 -8.41 11.56 -10.15
C HIS A 494 -9.51 12.34 -9.42
N ALA A 495 -10.66 11.71 -9.11
CA ALA A 495 -11.76 12.35 -8.39
C ALA A 495 -11.33 12.99 -7.06
N HIS A 496 -10.37 12.37 -6.37
CA HIS A 496 -9.78 12.87 -5.14
C HIS A 496 -9.09 14.24 -5.29
N TRP A 497 -8.46 14.52 -6.44
CA TRP A 497 -7.88 15.84 -6.73
C TRP A 497 -8.96 16.91 -6.82
N PHE A 498 -10.09 16.60 -7.46
CA PHE A 498 -11.20 17.54 -7.59
C PHE A 498 -11.89 17.79 -6.25
N MET A 499 -11.97 16.79 -5.36
CA MET A 499 -12.44 17.03 -3.99
C MET A 499 -11.50 17.98 -3.21
N GLY A 500 -10.18 17.78 -3.34
CA GLY A 500 -9.19 18.63 -2.68
C GLY A 500 -9.20 20.05 -3.22
N LEU A 501 -9.27 20.18 -4.55
CA LEU A 501 -9.35 21.46 -5.23
C LEU A 501 -10.67 22.17 -4.92
N LEU A 502 -11.78 21.45 -4.81
CA LEU A 502 -13.06 22.00 -4.37
C LEU A 502 -12.93 22.68 -3.00
N ALA A 503 -12.44 21.96 -1.99
CA ALA A 503 -12.26 22.51 -0.65
C ALA A 503 -11.28 23.70 -0.62
N ALA A 504 -10.15 23.59 -1.33
CA ALA A 504 -9.14 24.64 -1.37
C ALA A 504 -9.63 25.91 -2.09
N THR A 505 -10.35 25.75 -3.21
CA THR A 505 -10.90 26.89 -3.96
C THR A 505 -12.03 27.58 -3.20
N ASP A 506 -12.85 26.85 -2.45
CA ASP A 506 -13.89 27.44 -1.60
C ASP A 506 -13.28 28.28 -0.45
N LEU A 507 -12.26 27.74 0.24
CA LEU A 507 -11.54 28.48 1.27
C LEU A 507 -10.82 29.71 0.70
N ALA A 508 -10.24 29.59 -0.49
CA ALA A 508 -9.59 30.71 -1.17
C ALA A 508 -10.59 31.77 -1.66
N GLU A 509 -11.79 31.38 -2.09
CA GLU A 509 -12.89 32.30 -2.41
C GLU A 509 -13.29 33.09 -1.16
N ASN A 510 -13.47 32.43 -0.02
CA ASN A 510 -13.77 33.10 1.26
C ASN A 510 -12.70 34.13 1.65
N PHE A 511 -11.43 33.76 1.52
CA PHE A 511 -10.32 34.66 1.80
C PHE A 511 -10.29 35.85 0.83
N ALA A 512 -10.54 35.61 -0.46
CA ALA A 512 -10.59 36.69 -1.45
C ALA A 512 -11.78 37.63 -1.22
N LEU A 513 -12.93 37.11 -0.77
CA LEU A 513 -14.11 37.89 -0.42
C LEU A 513 -13.86 38.83 0.78
N LEU A 514 -13.10 38.38 1.78
CA LEU A 514 -12.65 39.23 2.91
C LEU A 514 -11.85 40.46 2.47
N HIS A 515 -11.20 40.40 1.30
CA HIS A 515 -10.31 41.44 0.80
C HIS A 515 -10.81 42.07 -0.50
N ALA A 516 -12.04 41.76 -0.93
CA ALA A 516 -12.58 42.13 -2.24
C ALA A 516 -12.60 43.65 -2.51
N ALA A 517 -12.60 44.49 -1.46
CA ALA A 517 -12.52 45.94 -1.57
C ALA A 517 -11.17 46.45 -2.10
N ALA A 518 -10.12 45.62 -2.07
CA ALA A 518 -8.81 45.93 -2.62
C ALA A 518 -8.56 45.17 -3.93
N ALA A 519 -8.04 45.85 -4.95
CA ALA A 519 -7.45 45.15 -6.10
C ALA A 519 -6.22 44.35 -5.62
N PRO A 520 -6.02 43.08 -6.03
CA PRO A 520 -6.69 42.33 -7.10
C PRO A 520 -7.77 41.31 -6.64
N TRP A 521 -8.28 41.42 -5.41
CA TRP A 521 -8.99 40.32 -4.76
C TRP A 521 -10.37 39.99 -5.33
N GLY A 522 -11.09 40.96 -5.90
CA GLY A 522 -12.37 40.69 -6.58
C GLY A 522 -12.23 39.74 -7.79
N MET A 523 -11.17 39.91 -8.58
CA MET A 523 -10.87 39.01 -9.70
C MET A 523 -10.45 37.62 -9.20
N ALA A 524 -9.66 37.57 -8.12
CA ALA A 524 -9.25 36.30 -7.51
C ALA A 524 -10.47 35.50 -7.00
N ALA A 525 -11.41 36.14 -6.29
CA ALA A 525 -12.62 35.49 -5.80
C ALA A 525 -13.42 34.82 -6.93
N ALA A 526 -13.55 35.49 -8.06
CA ALA A 526 -14.33 34.99 -9.17
C ALA A 526 -13.59 33.89 -9.97
N VAL A 527 -12.26 33.91 -10.02
CA VAL A 527 -11.44 32.78 -10.51
C VAL A 527 -11.63 31.55 -9.62
N PHE A 528 -11.59 31.72 -8.29
CA PHE A 528 -11.81 30.62 -7.34
C PHE A 528 -13.22 30.03 -7.43
N CYS A 529 -14.26 30.89 -7.57
CA CYS A 529 -15.63 30.44 -7.79
C CYS A 529 -15.77 29.61 -9.09
N ALA A 530 -15.19 30.07 -10.20
CA ALA A 530 -15.20 29.33 -11.46
C ALA A 530 -14.51 27.97 -11.33
N ALA A 531 -13.37 27.90 -10.64
CA ALA A 531 -12.66 26.65 -10.37
C ALA A 531 -13.48 25.70 -9.49
N LYS A 532 -14.19 26.22 -8.48
CA LYS A 532 -15.11 25.46 -7.62
C LYS A 532 -16.24 24.82 -8.43
N LEU A 533 -16.93 25.60 -9.28
CA LEU A 533 -18.00 25.11 -10.14
C LEU A 533 -17.50 24.03 -11.13
N ALA A 534 -16.30 24.22 -11.69
CA ALA A 534 -15.67 23.21 -12.54
C ALA A 534 -15.42 21.90 -11.76
N CYS A 535 -14.91 21.97 -10.52
CA CYS A 535 -14.72 20.79 -9.68
C CYS A 535 -16.04 20.05 -9.41
N LEU A 536 -17.12 20.78 -9.09
CA LEU A 536 -18.45 20.19 -8.88
C LEU A 536 -18.97 19.49 -10.15
N ALA A 537 -18.82 20.11 -11.32
CA ALA A 537 -19.23 19.50 -12.59
C ALA A 537 -18.46 18.21 -12.89
N LEU A 538 -17.15 18.20 -12.65
CA LEU A 538 -16.31 17.01 -12.82
C LEU A 538 -16.69 15.88 -11.85
N LEU A 539 -16.94 16.20 -10.58
CA LEU A 539 -17.40 15.24 -9.58
C LEU A 539 -18.80 14.70 -9.91
N ALA A 540 -19.72 15.55 -10.35
CA ALA A 540 -21.04 15.14 -10.81
C ALA A 540 -20.96 14.19 -12.01
N ALA A 541 -20.03 14.42 -12.94
CA ALA A 541 -19.78 13.50 -14.04
C ALA A 541 -19.29 12.12 -13.55
N VAL A 542 -18.41 12.06 -12.53
CA VAL A 542 -17.99 10.78 -11.91
C VAL A 542 -19.17 10.06 -11.27
N LEU A 543 -20.02 10.78 -10.53
CA LEU A 543 -21.25 10.22 -9.94
C LEU A 543 -22.19 9.68 -11.02
N GLY A 544 -22.40 10.44 -12.10
CA GLY A 544 -23.19 10.03 -13.26
C GLY A 544 -22.63 8.77 -13.92
N GLN A 545 -21.32 8.69 -14.13
CA GLN A 545 -20.65 7.48 -14.63
C GLN A 545 -20.89 6.28 -13.71
N GLY A 546 -20.77 6.45 -12.40
CA GLY A 546 -21.06 5.39 -11.42
C GLY A 546 -22.52 4.95 -11.41
N ALA A 547 -23.46 5.88 -11.57
CA ALA A 547 -24.90 5.57 -11.67
C ALA A 547 -25.25 4.82 -12.96
N LEU A 548 -24.70 5.27 -14.09
CA LEU A 548 -24.81 4.59 -15.38
C LEU A 548 -24.03 3.27 -15.41
N ALA A 549 -23.16 3.05 -14.42
CA ALA A 549 -22.47 1.80 -14.25
C ALA A 549 -23.40 0.67 -13.72
N GLY A 550 -24.61 0.51 -14.29
CA GLY A 550 -25.63 -0.50 -13.96
C GLY A 550 -25.09 -1.90 -13.60
N PRO A 551 -25.88 -2.73 -12.89
CA PRO A 551 -25.43 -4.08 -12.51
C PRO A 551 -24.94 -4.84 -13.74
N GLU A 552 -23.82 -5.57 -13.62
CA GLU A 552 -23.43 -6.49 -14.69
C GLU A 552 -24.58 -7.49 -14.82
N ARG A 553 -25.35 -7.41 -15.92
CA ARG A 553 -26.17 -8.55 -16.30
C ARG A 553 -25.18 -9.67 -16.50
N ALA A 554 -25.28 -10.71 -15.68
CA ALA A 554 -24.59 -11.97 -15.92
C ALA A 554 -24.94 -12.38 -17.36
N ARG A 555 -24.04 -12.08 -18.30
CA ARG A 555 -24.07 -12.75 -19.58
C ARG A 555 -23.70 -14.18 -19.25
N GLN A 556 -24.73 -15.01 -19.15
CA GLN A 556 -24.60 -16.43 -19.43
C GLN A 556 -24.18 -16.57 -20.89
N ASP A 557 -22.96 -16.18 -21.22
CA ASP A 557 -22.36 -16.55 -22.49
C ASP A 557 -21.93 -18.00 -22.30
N SER A 558 -22.88 -18.87 -22.67
CA SER A 558 -22.67 -20.25 -23.01
C SER A 558 -21.47 -20.39 -23.96
N ALA A 559 -20.33 -20.82 -23.43
CA ALA A 559 -19.33 -21.52 -24.21
C ALA A 559 -18.50 -22.40 -23.28
N ALA A 560 -18.91 -23.67 -23.21
CA ALA A 560 -17.98 -24.75 -22.93
C ALA A 560 -16.81 -24.63 -23.94
N GLY A 561 -15.61 -24.33 -23.45
CA GLY A 561 -14.43 -24.25 -24.31
C GLY A 561 -13.23 -23.65 -23.58
N ALA A 562 -12.25 -24.50 -23.29
CA ALA A 562 -10.90 -24.17 -22.83
C ALA A 562 -10.75 -23.69 -21.37
N GLY A 563 -10.93 -24.63 -20.44
CA GLY A 563 -10.08 -24.70 -19.25
C GLY A 563 -8.64 -25.00 -19.69
N ARG A 564 -7.93 -23.93 -20.10
CA ARG A 564 -6.47 -23.78 -20.29
C ARG A 564 -6.28 -22.40 -20.95
N LEU A 565 -6.01 -21.39 -20.14
CA LEU A 565 -5.25 -20.23 -20.61
C LEU A 565 -3.83 -20.50 -20.13
N HIS A 566 -2.95 -20.70 -21.10
CA HIS A 566 -1.56 -21.15 -20.94
C HIS A 566 -0.71 -20.16 -20.15
#